data_AF-A0A8B5PQZ1-F1
#
_entry.id   AF-A0A8B5PQZ1-F1
#
_cell.length_a   1.000
_cell.length_b   1.000
_cell.length_c   1.000
_cell.angle_alpha   90.00
_cell.angle_beta   90.00
_cell.angle_gamma   90.00
#
_symmetry.space_group_name_H-M   'P 1'
#
loop_
_entity.id
_entity.type
_entity.pdbx_description
1 polymer ?
#
loop_
_entity_poly.entity_id
_entity_poly.type
_entity_poly.pdbx_seq_one_letter_code
_entity_poly.pdbx_strand_id
1 'polypeptide(L)' 'VEFWATWCGPCVDAMPHLIELQEKYEDSGFEAVGVAACEQGPTADEARTNVDAWLTEKFPNLNYRIGFD' A
#
# COMPACT_ATOMS: atom_id res chain seq x y z
N VAL A 1 5.83 2.83 8.87
CA VAL A 1 4.36 2.76 8.68
C VAL A 1 3.97 3.98 7.88
N GLU A 2 3.26 3.79 6.77
CA GLU A 2 2.79 4.87 5.89
C GLU A 2 1.29 4.74 5.65
N PHE A 3 0.55 5.84 5.82
CA PHE A 3 -0.87 5.90 5.51
C PHE A 3 -1.07 6.47 4.11
N TRP A 4 -1.89 5.81 3.30
CA TRP A 4 -2.08 6.16 1.89
C TRP A 4 -3.50 5.84 1.44
N ALA A 5 -3.85 6.30 0.24
CA ALA A 5 -5.11 5.97 -0.40
C ALA A 5 -4.92 5.83 -1.91
N THR A 6 -5.75 5.01 -2.57
CA THR A 6 -5.74 4.75 -4.02
C THR A 6 -5.94 6.02 -4.85
N TRP A 7 -6.65 7.00 -4.30
CA TRP A 7 -6.90 8.30 -4.92
C TRP A 7 -5.84 9.36 -4.58
N CYS A 8 -4.93 9.09 -3.63
CA CYS A 8 -3.88 10.02 -3.23
C CYS A 8 -2.66 9.89 -4.15
N GLY A 9 -2.63 10.68 -5.23
CA GLY A 9 -1.51 10.67 -6.20
C GLY A 9 -0.11 10.73 -5.56
N PRO A 10 0.20 11.71 -4.69
CA PRO A 10 1.51 11.78 -4.04
C PRO A 10 1.84 10.56 -3.17
N CYS A 11 0.83 9.95 -2.53
CA CYS A 11 1.04 8.75 -1.72
C CYS A 11 1.41 7.55 -2.60
N VAL A 12 0.70 7.39 -3.72
CA VAL A 12 0.96 6.35 -4.71
C VAL A 12 2.35 6.51 -5.33
N ASP A 13 2.76 7.74 -5.65
CA ASP A 13 4.11 8.03 -6.17
C ASP A 13 5.22 7.72 -5.15
N ALA A 14 4.91 7.70 -3.84
CA ALA A 14 5.85 7.33 -2.80
C ALA A 14 6.00 5.81 -2.59
N MET A 15 5.00 5.02 -3.00
CA MET A 15 5.01 3.56 -2.79
C MET A 15 6.23 2.83 -3.40
N PRO A 16 6.70 3.15 -4.63
CA PRO A 16 7.92 2.55 -5.18
C PRO A 16 9.16 2.80 -4.32
N HIS A 17 9.28 3.98 -3.71
CA HIS A 17 10.39 4.28 -2.81
C HIS A 17 10.33 3.44 -1.53
N LEU A 18 9.14 3.11 -1.03
CA LEU A 18 8.98 2.18 0.09
C LEU A 18 9.36 0.75 -0.30
N ILE A 19 9.05 0.31 -1.53
CA ILE A 19 9.49 -0.98 -2.08
C ILE A 19 11.02 -1.05 -2.10
N GLU A 20 11.69 -0.02 -2.62
CA GLU A 20 13.16 0.08 -2.67
C GLU A 20 13.79 0.08 -1.28
N LEU A 21 13.18 0.76 -0.31
CA LEU A 21 13.65 0.78 1.08
C LEU A 21 13.47 -0.58 1.76
N GLN A 22 12.36 -1.26 1.51
CA GLN A 22 12.11 -2.63 2.00
C GLN A 22 13.18 -3.58 1.50
N GLU A 23 13.46 -3.59 0.20
CA GLU A 23 14.53 -4.41 -0.42
C GLU A 23 15.91 -4.06 0.14
N LYS A 24 16.23 -2.78 0.26
CA LYS A 24 17.57 -2.35 0.68
C LYS A 24 17.90 -2.75 2.13
N TYR A 25 16.90 -2.82 3.00
CA TYR A 25 17.10 -2.97 4.44
C TYR A 25 16.42 -4.22 5.03
N GLU A 26 15.96 -5.17 4.21
CA GLU A 26 15.31 -6.41 4.66
C GLU A 26 16.20 -7.20 5.64
N ASP A 27 17.50 -7.33 5.34
CA ASP A 27 18.47 -8.02 6.20
C ASP A 27 18.81 -7.25 7.49
N SER A 28 18.41 -5.99 7.58
CA SER A 28 18.63 -5.12 8.74
C SER A 28 17.43 -5.08 9.70
N GLY A 29 16.39 -5.87 9.43
CA GLY A 29 15.16 -5.90 10.21
C GLY A 29 14.24 -4.71 9.94
N PHE A 30 14.43 -3.97 8.84
CA PHE A 30 13.50 -2.94 8.42
C PHE A 30 12.22 -3.58 7.87
N GLU A 31 11.08 -2.99 8.21
CA GLU A 31 9.78 -3.42 7.74
C GLU A 31 8.88 -2.23 7.44
N ALA A 32 8.55 -2.07 6.16
CA ALA A 32 7.51 -1.18 5.71
C ALA A 32 6.13 -1.79 5.98
N VAL A 33 5.18 -0.93 6.35
CA VAL A 33 3.76 -1.29 6.48
C VAL A 33 2.99 -0.13 5.90
N GLY A 34 2.21 -0.39 4.85
CA GLY A 34 1.25 0.56 4.32
C GLY A 34 -0.10 0.35 4.99
N VAL A 35 -0.84 1.42 5.25
CA VAL A 35 -2.23 1.36 5.68
C VAL A 35 -3.07 2.11 4.67
N ALA A 36 -3.89 1.38 3.91
CA ALA A 36 -4.89 1.97 3.03
C ALA A 36 -5.98 2.57 3.92
N ALA A 37 -6.09 3.90 3.90
CA ALA A 37 -6.94 4.68 4.77
C ALA A 37 -7.78 5.65 3.95
N CYS A 38 -8.96 6.01 4.45
CA CYS A 38 -9.89 6.88 3.74
C CYS A 38 -10.26 6.37 2.34
N GLU A 39 -10.33 5.06 2.18
CA GLU A 39 -10.77 4.41 0.94
C GLU A 39 -12.27 4.60 0.74
N GLN A 40 -12.66 4.72 -0.52
CA GLN A 40 -14.06 5.00 -0.88
C GLN A 40 -14.73 3.70 -1.34
N GLY A 41 -15.92 3.43 -0.80
CA GLY A 41 -16.75 2.33 -1.22
C GLY A 41 -18.13 2.38 -0.57
N PRO A 42 -19.14 1.74 -1.18
CA PRO A 42 -20.46 1.62 -0.56
C PRO A 42 -20.44 0.85 0.78
N THR A 43 -19.50 -0.10 0.93
CA THR A 43 -19.22 -0.83 2.17
C THR A 43 -17.72 -0.98 2.39
N ALA A 44 -17.31 -1.29 3.62
CA ALA A 44 -15.91 -1.57 3.95
C ALA A 44 -15.35 -2.77 3.16
N ASP A 45 -16.14 -3.84 2.99
CA ASP A 45 -15.72 -5.02 2.23
C ASP A 45 -15.51 -4.69 0.74
N GLU A 46 -16.38 -3.87 0.16
CA GLU A 46 -16.23 -3.41 -1.22
C GLU A 46 -15.03 -2.46 -1.38
N ALA A 47 -14.82 -1.52 -0.45
CA ALA A 47 -13.66 -0.65 -0.45
C ALA A 47 -12.35 -1.46 -0.37
N ARG A 48 -12.29 -2.46 0.52
CA ARG A 48 -11.15 -3.37 0.63
C ARG A 48 -10.92 -4.18 -0.64
N THR A 49 -11.99 -4.73 -1.23
CA THR A 49 -11.89 -5.49 -2.49
C THR A 49 -11.34 -4.63 -3.62
N ASN A 50 -11.73 -3.36 -3.69
CA ASN A 50 -11.22 -2.41 -4.68
C ASN A 50 -9.73 -2.12 -4.46
N VAL A 51 -9.29 -1.95 -3.21
CA VAL A 51 -7.86 -1.78 -2.88
C VAL A 51 -7.05 -3.00 -3.29
N ASP A 52 -7.51 -4.21 -2.96
CA ASP A 52 -6.78 -5.45 -3.29
C ASP A 52 -6.63 -5.62 -4.81
N ALA A 53 -7.70 -5.34 -5.57
CA ALA A 53 -7.67 -5.36 -7.03
C ALA A 53 -6.71 -4.30 -7.59
N TRP A 54 -6.76 -3.08 -7.05
CA TRP A 54 -5.92 -1.97 -7.48
C TRP A 54 -4.44 -2.24 -7.19
N LEU A 55 -4.11 -2.81 -6.03
CA LEU A 55 -2.74 -3.21 -5.67
C LEU A 55 -2.20 -4.26 -6.64
N THR A 56 -3.01 -5.25 -6.99
CA THR A 56 -2.64 -6.30 -7.94
C THR A 56 -2.36 -5.73 -9.33
N GLU A 57 -3.13 -4.72 -9.76
CA GLU A 57 -2.94 -4.08 -11.06
C GLU A 57 -1.75 -3.10 -11.09
N LYS A 58 -1.62 -2.23 -10.08
CA LYS A 58 -0.68 -1.10 -10.08
C LYS A 58 0.67 -1.43 -9.44
N PHE A 59 0.69 -2.35 -8.47
CA PHE A 59 1.87 -2.72 -7.70
C PHE A 59 2.06 -4.25 -7.65
N PRO A 60 2.23 -4.91 -8.81
CA PRO A 60 2.43 -6.37 -8.87
C PRO A 60 3.72 -6.83 -8.16
N ASN A 61 4.65 -5.92 -7.89
CA ASN A 61 5.91 -6.16 -7.18
C ASN A 61 5.91 -5.64 -5.73
N LEU A 62 4.76 -5.36 -5.14
CA LEU A 62 4.67 -4.92 -3.75
C LEU A 62 5.31 -5.97 -2.82
N ASN A 63 6.31 -5.54 -2.04
CA ASN A 63 7.12 -6.42 -1.19
C ASN A 63 6.93 -6.18 0.32
N TYR A 64 5.95 -5.35 0.71
CA TYR A 64 5.64 -5.03 2.09
C TYR A 64 4.14 -5.17 2.39
N ARG A 65 3.79 -5.28 3.67
CA ARG A 65 2.41 -5.58 4.09
C ARG A 65 1.49 -4.35 4.00
N ILE A 66 0.24 -4.59 3.60
CA ILE A 66 -0.82 -3.58 3.59
C ILE A 66 -1.89 -3.94 4.61
N GLY A 67 -2.20 -2.99 5.49
CA GLY A 67 -3.41 -2.98 6.31
C GLY A 67 -4.51 -2.13 5.67
N PHE A 68 -5.74 -2.33 6.11
CA PHE A 68 -6.91 -1.55 5.70
C PHE A 68 -7.58 -1.00 6.97
N ASP A 69 -7.84 0.31 6.99
CA ASP A 69 -8.50 1.04 8.08
C ASP A 69 -10.01 1.22 7.81
#